data_AF-A0A4V2V095-F1
#
_entry.id   AF-A0A4V2V095-F1
#
_cell.length_a   1.000
_cell.length_b   1.000
_cell.length_c   1.000
_cell.angle_alpha   90.00
_cell.angle_beta   90.00
_cell.angle_gamma   90.00
#
_symmetry.space_group_name_H-M   'P 1'
#
loop_
_entity.id
_entity.type
_entity.pdbx_description
1 polymer ?
#
loop_
_entity_poly.entity_id
_entity_poly.type
_entity_poly.pdbx_seq_one_letter_code
_entity_poly.pdbx_strand_id
1 'polypeptide(L)'
;MNHTKETMTRQVGLGKTLQTSLYEIERKATKNKKHNFENLYQLLNSQNLIEAYRDINKQASSGIDGQSAKEFGENLIEEVTKIEEELETNRYRTSLVKRTYIEKPGGGQ
;
A
#
# COMPACT_ATOMS: atom_id res chain seq x y z
N MET A 1 -23.13 22.52 -30.28
CA MET A 1 -23.39 22.77 -28.85
C MET A 1 -23.84 21.48 -28.21
N ASN A 2 -22.95 20.74 -27.54
CA ASN A 2 -23.32 19.60 -26.70
C ASN A 2 -22.56 19.73 -25.39
N HIS A 3 -23.20 20.36 -24.40
CA HIS A 3 -22.74 20.41 -23.02
C HIS A 3 -23.13 19.11 -22.34
N THR A 4 -22.26 18.10 -22.38
CA THR A 4 -22.40 16.96 -21.47
C THR A 4 -21.79 17.37 -20.14
N LYS A 5 -22.63 17.81 -19.22
CA LYS A 5 -22.22 18.12 -17.85
C LYS A 5 -21.71 16.82 -17.22
N GLU A 6 -20.41 16.75 -16.93
CA GLU A 6 -19.87 15.73 -16.05
C GLU A 6 -20.47 15.97 -14.66
N THR A 7 -21.39 15.09 -14.25
CA THR A 7 -21.90 15.06 -12.88
C THR A 7 -20.73 14.79 -11.94
N MET A 8 -20.41 15.79 -11.12
CA MET A 8 -19.52 15.69 -9.97
C MET A 8 -20.12 14.73 -8.94
N THR A 9 -19.99 13.42 -9.16
CA THR A 9 -20.36 12.43 -8.16
C THR A 9 -19.18 12.21 -7.21
N ARG A 10 -19.30 12.86 -6.06
CA ARG A 10 -18.36 13.00 -4.95
C ARG A 10 -18.17 11.72 -4.10
N GLN A 11 -18.23 10.55 -4.74
CA GLN A 11 -18.07 9.26 -4.07
C GLN A 11 -17.48 8.25 -5.05
N VAL A 12 -16.16 8.06 -5.01
CA VAL A 12 -15.49 6.92 -5.66
C VAL A 12 -15.33 5.85 -4.59
N GLY A 13 -16.44 5.28 -4.17
CA GLY A 13 -16.46 4.10 -3.31
C GLY A 13 -17.60 3.22 -3.78
N LEU A 14 -17.29 1.95 -4.06
CA LEU A 14 -18.05 0.75 -3.68
C LEU A 14 -17.70 -0.42 -4.64
N GLY A 15 -17.05 -1.45 -4.08
CA GLY A 15 -17.00 -2.80 -4.64
C GLY A 15 -16.01 -3.08 -5.77
N LYS A 16 -14.77 -2.61 -5.69
CA LYS A 16 -13.76 -2.87 -6.73
C LYS A 16 -12.52 -3.55 -6.15
N THR A 17 -12.24 -4.77 -6.63
CA THR A 17 -10.95 -5.45 -6.47
C THR A 17 -9.83 -4.48 -6.81
N LEU A 18 -8.76 -4.46 -6.00
CA LEU A 18 -7.58 -3.58 -6.15
C LEU A 18 -7.11 -3.38 -7.58
N GLN A 19 -7.06 -4.48 -8.32
CA GLN A 19 -6.59 -4.50 -9.69
C GLN A 19 -7.35 -3.48 -10.56
N THR A 20 -8.66 -3.32 -10.33
CA THR A 20 -9.49 -2.37 -11.08
C THR A 20 -9.40 -0.94 -10.57
N SER A 21 -9.15 -0.73 -9.27
CA SER A 21 -9.00 0.63 -8.72
C SER A 21 -7.63 1.21 -9.03
N LEU A 22 -6.55 0.43 -8.91
CA LEU A 22 -5.18 0.83 -9.26
C LEU A 22 -5.04 1.11 -10.76
N TYR A 23 -5.61 0.25 -11.63
CA TYR A 23 -5.64 0.49 -13.07
C TYR A 23 -6.35 1.81 -13.42
N GLU A 24 -7.46 2.12 -12.75
CA GLU A 24 -8.17 3.36 -12.96
C GLU A 24 -7.38 4.59 -12.47
N ILE A 25 -6.64 4.45 -11.37
CA ILE A 25 -5.71 5.48 -10.88
C ILE A 25 -4.60 5.70 -11.91
N GLU A 26 -3.94 4.64 -12.37
CA GLU A 26 -2.89 4.69 -13.39
C GLU A 26 -3.36 5.34 -14.69
N ARG A 27 -4.52 4.89 -15.19
CA ARG A 27 -5.15 5.43 -16.41
C ARG A 27 -5.43 6.93 -16.26
N LYS A 28 -5.94 7.36 -15.10
CA LYS A 28 -6.28 8.75 -14.84
C LYS A 28 -5.04 9.61 -14.65
N ALA A 29 -4.00 9.10 -13.97
CA ALA A 29 -2.71 9.75 -13.81
C ALA A 29 -2.04 10.01 -15.18
N THR A 30 -2.11 9.02 -16.06
CA THR A 30 -1.55 9.10 -17.42
C THR A 30 -2.30 10.12 -18.28
N LYS A 31 -3.63 10.14 -18.22
CA LYS A 31 -4.46 11.04 -19.04
C LYS A 31 -4.50 12.47 -18.51
N ASN A 32 -4.48 12.67 -17.19
CA ASN A 32 -4.56 13.99 -16.57
C ASN A 32 -3.50 14.14 -15.48
N LYS A 33 -2.33 14.64 -15.88
CA LYS A 33 -1.18 14.87 -14.99
C LYS A 33 -1.45 15.88 -13.85
N LYS A 34 -2.50 16.69 -13.94
CA LYS A 34 -2.89 17.66 -12.91
C LYS A 34 -4.00 17.13 -11.99
N HIS A 35 -4.42 15.88 -12.16
CA HIS A 35 -5.48 15.32 -11.33
C HIS A 35 -4.97 15.05 -9.91
N ASN A 36 -5.66 15.62 -8.93
CA ASN A 36 -5.43 15.32 -7.52
C ASN A 36 -6.23 14.07 -7.14
N PHE A 37 -5.54 13.04 -6.68
CA PHE A 37 -6.19 11.83 -6.16
C PHE A 37 -6.64 12.08 -4.72
N GLU A 38 -7.94 11.96 -4.49
CA GLU A 38 -8.55 12.02 -3.17
C GLU A 38 -8.78 10.60 -2.64
N ASN A 39 -8.88 10.44 -1.32
CA ASN A 39 -9.23 9.18 -0.65
C ASN A 39 -8.27 7.98 -0.83
N LEU A 40 -7.01 8.20 -1.21
CA LEU A 40 -6.01 7.13 -1.33
C LEU A 40 -5.83 6.34 -0.02
N TYR A 41 -6.03 6.97 1.13
CA TYR A 41 -5.91 6.32 2.43
C TYR A 41 -6.90 5.16 2.62
N GLN A 42 -8.08 5.22 1.99
CA GLN A 42 -9.08 4.14 2.03
C GLN A 42 -8.60 2.85 1.32
N LEU A 43 -7.54 2.94 0.52
CA LEU A 43 -6.91 1.78 -0.09
C LEU A 43 -6.00 1.03 0.89
N LEU A 44 -5.73 1.55 2.09
CA LEU A 44 -4.95 0.85 3.11
C LEU A 44 -5.85 -0.04 3.98
N ASN A 45 -6.56 -0.97 3.33
CA ASN A 45 -7.49 -1.91 3.97
C ASN A 45 -6.93 -3.34 3.96
N SER A 46 -7.54 -4.24 4.73
CA SER A 46 -7.05 -5.61 4.92
C SER A 46 -6.86 -6.38 3.61
N GLN A 47 -7.83 -6.30 2.69
CA GLN A 47 -7.74 -6.96 1.40
C GLN A 47 -6.48 -6.52 0.64
N ASN A 48 -6.18 -5.23 0.70
CA ASN A 48 -5.08 -4.65 -0.05
C ASN A 48 -3.72 -4.92 0.57
N LEU A 49 -3.67 -4.93 1.90
CA LEU A 49 -2.49 -5.30 2.66
C LEU A 49 -2.15 -6.79 2.47
N ILE A 50 -3.15 -7.66 2.34
CA ILE A 50 -2.94 -9.09 2.01
C ILE A 50 -2.34 -9.25 0.61
N GLU A 51 -2.85 -8.54 -0.40
CA GLU A 51 -2.25 -8.59 -1.75
C GLU A 51 -0.83 -8.03 -1.73
N ALA A 52 -0.60 -6.89 -1.07
CA ALA A 52 0.74 -6.33 -0.92
C ALA A 52 1.70 -7.31 -0.23
N TYR A 53 1.24 -8.04 0.79
CA TYR A 53 2.02 -9.10 1.41
C TYR A 53 2.39 -10.19 0.41
N ARG A 54 1.55 -10.56 -0.55
CA ARG A 54 1.92 -11.58 -1.56
C ARG A 54 3.07 -11.13 -2.46
N ASP A 55 3.17 -9.84 -2.72
CA ASP A 55 4.14 -9.27 -3.65
C ASP A 55 5.52 -8.98 -3.04
N ILE A 56 5.64 -8.86 -1.71
CA ILE A 56 6.94 -8.57 -1.08
C ILE A 56 7.92 -9.75 -1.15
N ASN A 57 9.21 -9.46 -1.20
CA ASN A 57 10.27 -10.47 -1.13
C ASN A 57 10.33 -11.13 0.25
N LYS A 58 9.93 -12.40 0.33
CA LYS A 58 9.92 -13.20 1.58
C LYS A 58 11.30 -13.60 2.10
N GLN A 59 12.33 -13.39 1.31
CA GLN A 59 13.73 -13.68 1.67
C GLN A 59 14.50 -12.41 2.09
N ALA A 60 13.81 -11.26 2.14
CA ALA A 60 14.43 -10.03 2.63
C ALA A 60 14.86 -10.17 4.10
N SER A 61 15.94 -9.49 4.47
CA SER A 61 16.43 -9.46 5.85
C SER A 61 15.42 -8.77 6.77
N SER A 62 15.23 -9.33 7.97
CA SER A 62 14.35 -8.75 8.99
C SER A 62 14.81 -7.38 9.48
N GLY A 63 13.85 -6.57 9.93
CA GLY A 63 14.06 -5.25 10.51
C GLY A 63 14.69 -5.28 11.92
N ILE A 64 14.50 -4.18 12.65
CA ILE A 64 14.99 -4.04 14.04
C ILE A 64 14.23 -4.97 15.00
N ASP A 65 12.95 -5.22 14.71
CA ASP A 65 12.07 -6.16 15.42
C ASP A 65 12.47 -7.63 15.25
N GLY A 66 13.30 -7.95 14.24
CA GLY A 66 13.76 -9.31 13.97
C GLY A 66 12.72 -10.21 13.30
N GLN A 67 11.48 -9.78 13.17
CA GLN A 67 10.41 -10.55 12.54
C GLN A 67 10.65 -10.68 11.03
N SER A 68 10.73 -11.90 10.54
CA SER A 68 10.81 -12.20 9.12
C SER A 68 9.44 -12.08 8.46
N ALA A 69 9.43 -11.88 7.14
CA ALA A 69 8.19 -11.86 6.38
C ALA A 69 7.41 -13.18 6.48
N LYS A 70 8.07 -14.30 6.76
CA LYS A 70 7.40 -15.60 6.93
C LYS A 70 6.71 -15.71 8.28
N GLU A 71 7.39 -15.32 9.36
CA GLU A 71 6.82 -15.31 10.72
C GLU A 71 5.62 -14.37 10.80
N PHE A 72 5.70 -13.18 10.19
CA PHE A 72 4.54 -12.29 10.05
C PHE A 72 3.36 -12.99 9.34
N GLY A 73 3.65 -13.82 8.35
CA GLY A 73 2.66 -14.54 7.56
C GLY A 73 1.96 -15.69 8.27
N GLU A 74 2.48 -16.17 9.40
CA GLU A 74 1.89 -17.30 10.13
C GLU A 74 0.48 -16.96 10.63
N ASN A 75 0.27 -15.72 11.05
CA ASN A 75 -1.03 -15.17 11.48
C ASN A 75 -1.44 -13.97 10.61
N LEU A 76 -1.26 -14.08 9.28
CA LEU A 76 -1.41 -12.98 8.33
C LEU A 76 -2.73 -12.20 8.49
N ILE A 77 -3.85 -12.90 8.67
CA ILE A 77 -5.17 -12.26 8.78
C ILE A 77 -5.27 -11.40 10.04
N GLU A 78 -4.79 -11.90 11.18
CA GLU A 78 -4.85 -11.20 12.46
C GLU A 78 -3.93 -9.97 12.46
N GLU A 79 -2.69 -10.14 12.00
CA GLU A 79 -1.73 -9.03 11.90
C GLU A 79 -2.23 -7.93 10.96
N VAL A 80 -2.77 -8.29 9.79
CA VAL A 80 -3.29 -7.31 8.84
C VAL A 80 -4.54 -6.60 9.39
N THR A 81 -5.45 -7.33 10.05
CA THR A 81 -6.63 -6.73 10.69
C THR A 81 -6.22 -5.70 11.73
N LYS A 82 -5.23 -6.03 12.56
CA LYS A 82 -4.67 -5.11 13.55
C LYS A 82 -4.06 -3.86 12.90
N ILE A 83 -3.31 -4.03 11.82
CA ILE A 83 -2.73 -2.90 11.07
C ILE A 83 -3.84 -2.01 10.50
N GLU A 84 -4.89 -2.59 9.92
CA GLU A 84 -6.05 -1.83 9.43
C GLU A 84 -6.71 -1.01 10.55
N GLU A 85 -6.99 -1.60 11.71
CA GLU A 85 -7.55 -0.90 12.87
C GLU A 85 -6.64 0.24 13.34
N GLU A 86 -5.32 0.03 13.38
CA GLU A 86 -4.34 1.05 13.73
C GLU A 86 -4.30 2.20 12.70
N LEU A 87 -4.46 1.89 11.42
CA LEU A 87 -4.52 2.87 10.35
C LEU A 87 -5.81 3.69 10.42
N GLU A 88 -6.97 3.04 10.58
CA GLU A 88 -8.26 3.72 10.73
C GLU A 88 -8.27 4.69 11.91
N THR A 89 -7.61 4.30 13.00
CA THR A 89 -7.54 5.11 14.22
C THR A 89 -6.34 6.07 14.27
N ASN A 90 -5.56 6.16 13.19
CA ASN A 90 -4.33 6.99 13.08
C ASN A 90 -3.27 6.67 14.15
N ARG A 91 -3.30 5.47 14.72
CA ARG A 91 -2.37 4.99 15.74
C ARG A 91 -1.22 4.17 15.19
N TYR A 92 -1.29 3.74 13.93
CA TYR A 92 -0.21 2.99 13.30
C TYR A 92 1.12 3.74 13.41
N ARG A 93 2.16 3.05 13.88
CA ARG A 93 3.52 3.57 13.97
C ARG A 93 4.47 2.52 13.42
N THR A 94 5.26 2.91 12.42
CA THR A 94 6.27 2.03 11.85
C THR A 94 7.51 1.97 12.75
N SER A 95 8.13 0.78 12.81
CA SER A 95 9.41 0.58 13.48
C SER A 95 10.53 1.37 12.80
N LEU A 96 11.60 1.65 13.55
CA LEU A 96 12.80 2.27 13.00
C LEU A 96 13.47 1.34 11.97
N VAL A 97 14.09 1.93 10.94
CA VAL A 97 14.78 1.18 9.88
C VAL A 97 16.12 0.64 10.39
N LYS A 98 16.34 -0.67 10.23
CA LYS A 98 17.63 -1.31 10.54
C LYS A 98 18.69 -0.90 9.52
N ARG A 99 19.75 -0.25 9.99
CA ARG A 99 20.91 0.09 9.14
C ARG A 99 21.91 -1.06 9.12
N THR A 100 22.27 -1.48 7.92
CA THR A 100 23.29 -2.51 7.69
C THR A 100 24.21 -2.03 6.57
N TYR A 101 25.51 -2.16 6.76
CA TYR A 101 26.49 -1.92 5.70
C TYR A 101 26.64 -3.20 4.87
N ILE A 102 26.39 -3.10 3.58
CA ILE A 102 26.60 -4.18 2.62
C ILE A 102 27.83 -3.80 1.81
N GLU A 103 28.88 -4.61 1.90
CA GLU A 103 30.10 -4.39 1.14
C GLU A 103 29.79 -4.49 -0.37
N LYS A 104 30.11 -3.42 -1.11
CA LYS A 104 29.99 -3.42 -2.56
C LYS A 104 31.24 -4.06 -3.16
N PRO A 105 31.12 -4.86 -4.24
CA PRO A 105 32.29 -5.32 -4.97
C PRO A 105 33.10 -4.12 -5.47
N GLY A 106 34.40 -4.07 -5.14
CA GLY A 106 35.29 -2.98 -5.52
C GLY A 106 35.62 -1.96 -4.42
N GLY A 107 35.21 -2.18 -3.17
CA GLY A 107 35.77 -1.49 -1.99
C GLY A 107 35.19 -0.13 -1.65
N GLY A 108 34.09 0.28 -2.30
CA GLY A 108 33.33 1.46 -1.89
C GLY A 108 32.32 1.11 -0.80
N GLN A 109 32.50 1.67 0.40
CA GLN A 109 31.40 1.80 1.37
C GLN A 109 30.23 2.54 0.71
#